data_AF-A0A959G4N7-F1
#
_entry.id   AF-A0A959G4N7-F1
#
_cell.length_a   1.000
_cell.length_b   1.000
_cell.length_c   1.000
_cell.angle_alpha   90.00
_cell.angle_beta   90.00
_cell.angle_gamma   90.00
#
_symmetry.space_group_name_H-M   'P 1'
#
loop_
_entity.id
_entity.type
_entity.pdbx_description
1 polymer ?
#
loop_
_entity_poly.entity_id
_entity_poly.type
_entity_poly.pdbx_seq_one_letter_code
_entity_poly.pdbx_strand_id
1 'polypeptide(L)'
;MAHSYEASKKLATKTITILAIITVFEVFFALLGKGYVIHGFHLPHWLVGGTMIILSVVKAYLIIYEFMHMKYEVPALVKSVLLPTALLVWAIIAFTMEGNYWKNRRVKDKDKVEIAPVQSMEEK
;
A
#
# COMPACT_ATOMS: atom_id res chain seq x y z
N MET A 1 -1.18 23.78 35.72
CA MET A 1 -1.32 22.64 34.79
C MET A 1 -2.00 23.00 33.45
N ALA A 2 -2.06 24.28 33.03
CA ALA A 2 -2.72 24.69 31.78
C ALA A 2 -1.80 24.72 30.53
N HIS A 3 -0.47 24.64 30.71
CA HIS A 3 0.48 24.78 29.59
C HIS A 3 0.70 23.49 28.76
N SER A 4 0.22 22.33 29.20
CA SER A 4 0.42 21.04 28.50
C SER A 4 -0.59 20.81 27.37
N TYR A 5 -1.85 21.20 27.56
CA TYR A 5 -2.93 20.93 26.60
C TYR A 5 -2.78 21.71 25.29
N GLU A 6 -2.46 23.00 25.38
CA GLU A 6 -2.21 23.88 24.23
C GLU A 6 -1.04 23.37 23.38
N ALA A 7 0.02 22.84 24.02
CA ALA A 7 1.18 22.29 23.33
C ALA A 7 0.84 21.00 22.56
N SER A 8 0.13 20.06 23.19
CA SER A 8 -0.32 18.81 22.55
C SER A 8 -1.28 19.07 21.40
N LYS A 9 -2.21 20.02 21.56
CA LYS A 9 -3.10 20.46 20.48
C LYS A 9 -2.32 21.03 19.30
N LYS A 10 -1.37 21.93 19.57
CA LYS A 10 -0.58 22.59 18.52
C LYS A 10 0.29 21.59 17.75
N LEU A 11 0.83 20.58 18.42
CA LEU A 11 1.56 19.49 17.77
C LEU A 11 0.64 18.69 16.85
N ALA A 12 -0.51 18.23 17.36
CA ALA A 12 -1.48 17.47 16.56
C ALA A 12 -1.97 18.26 15.34
N THR A 13 -2.31 19.54 15.50
CA THR A 13 -2.77 20.38 14.39
C THR A 13 -1.68 20.60 13.33
N LYS A 14 -0.42 20.76 13.74
CA LYS A 14 0.72 20.86 12.81
C LYS A 14 0.88 19.58 12.00
N THR A 15 0.83 18.43 12.65
CA THR A 15 0.94 17.11 12.01
C THR A 15 -0.22 16.86 11.05
N ILE A 16 -1.47 17.15 11.45
CA ILE A 16 -2.65 17.05 10.57
C ILE A 16 -2.44 17.91 9.32
N THR A 17 -1.95 19.14 9.48
CA THR A 17 -1.73 20.06 8.36
C THR A 17 -0.67 19.52 7.39
N ILE A 18 0.44 18.98 7.91
CA ILE A 18 1.48 18.34 7.09
C ILE A 18 0.91 17.16 6.31
N LEU A 19 0.15 16.29 6.97
CA LEU A 19 -0.43 15.12 6.33
C LEU A 19 -1.46 15.51 5.27
N ALA A 20 -2.28 16.53 5.54
CA ALA A 20 -3.22 17.08 4.57
C ALA A 20 -2.50 17.59 3.32
N ILE A 21 -1.42 18.38 3.49
CA ILE A 21 -0.62 18.89 2.37
C ILE A 21 -0.03 17.74 1.54
N ILE A 22 0.55 16.73 2.20
CA ILE A 22 1.10 15.55 1.51
C ILE A 22 0.00 14.85 0.70
N THR A 23 -1.19 14.64 1.27
CA THR A 23 -2.29 13.99 0.55
C THR A 23 -2.84 14.80 -0.62
N VAL A 24 -2.94 16.12 -0.48
CA VAL A 24 -3.38 17.00 -1.58
C VAL A 24 -2.34 16.98 -2.70
N PHE A 25 -1.06 17.03 -2.37
CA PHE A 25 0.03 16.95 -3.33
C PHE A 25 0.05 15.59 -4.05
N GLU A 26 -0.18 14.49 -3.33
CA GLU A 26 -0.25 13.15 -3.88
C GLU A 26 -1.39 13.01 -4.92
N VAL A 27 -2.59 13.48 -4.58
CA VAL A 27 -3.74 13.47 -5.49
C VAL A 27 -3.50 14.37 -6.70
N PHE A 28 -2.93 15.55 -6.50
CA PHE A 28 -2.58 16.46 -7.57
C PHE A 28 -1.57 15.82 -8.54
N PHE A 29 -0.52 15.17 -8.03
CA PHE A 29 0.46 14.46 -8.83
C PHE A 29 -0.15 13.27 -9.59
N ALA A 30 -1.08 12.55 -8.96
CA ALA A 30 -1.82 11.46 -9.62
C ALA A 30 -2.70 11.95 -10.78
N LEU A 31 -3.36 13.10 -10.61
CA LEU A 31 -4.18 13.73 -11.66
C LEU A 31 -3.33 14.25 -12.81
N LEU A 32 -2.19 14.88 -12.50
CA LEU A 32 -1.21 15.32 -13.50
C LEU A 32 -0.63 14.13 -14.28
N GLY A 33 -0.21 13.08 -13.58
CA GLY A 33 0.44 11.91 -14.20
C GLY A 33 -0.50 11.09 -15.10
N LYS A 34 -1.81 11.10 -14.83
CA LYS A 34 -2.83 10.49 -15.68
C LYS A 34 -3.31 11.39 -16.82
N GLY A 35 -2.79 12.62 -16.94
CA GLY A 35 -3.12 13.53 -18.04
C GLY A 35 -4.50 14.19 -17.93
N TYR A 36 -5.14 14.20 -16.76
CA TYR A 36 -6.46 14.85 -16.56
C TYR A 36 -6.39 16.38 -16.60
N VAL A 37 -5.21 16.97 -16.34
CA VAL A 37 -5.02 18.43 -16.25
C VAL A 37 -4.37 19.00 -17.50
N ILE A 38 -3.49 18.23 -18.17
CA ILE A 38 -2.80 18.64 -19.40
C ILE A 38 -2.99 17.54 -20.44
N HIS A 39 -3.82 17.80 -21.45
CA HIS A 39 -4.00 16.90 -22.58
C HIS A 39 -2.64 16.68 -23.29
N GLY A 40 -2.12 15.44 -23.24
CA GLY A 40 -0.89 15.03 -23.92
C GLY A 40 0.32 14.80 -23.01
N PHE A 41 0.28 15.19 -21.73
CA PHE A 41 1.37 14.91 -20.79
C PHE A 41 1.10 13.59 -20.05
N HIS A 42 1.70 12.51 -20.53
CA HIS A 42 1.64 11.20 -19.87
C HIS A 42 2.96 10.93 -19.17
N LEU A 43 2.93 10.92 -17.83
CA LEU A 43 4.06 10.40 -17.07
C LEU A 43 4.09 8.88 -17.16
N PRO A 44 5.28 8.26 -17.24
CA PRO A 44 5.37 6.81 -17.34
C PRO A 44 4.75 6.17 -16.08
N HIS A 45 3.91 5.15 -16.29
CA HIS A 45 3.03 4.58 -15.26
C HIS A 45 3.79 4.11 -14.00
N TRP A 46 5.00 3.58 -14.20
CA TRP A 46 5.86 3.14 -13.10
C TRP A 46 6.30 4.29 -12.19
N LEU A 47 6.49 5.50 -12.75
CA LEU A 47 6.96 6.67 -12.00
C LEU A 47 5.82 7.23 -11.16
N VAL A 48 4.61 7.33 -11.74
CA VAL A 48 3.40 7.72 -11.00
C VAL A 48 3.14 6.70 -9.88
N GLY A 49 3.15 5.40 -10.19
CA GLY A 49 2.97 4.34 -9.19
C GLY A 49 4.04 4.38 -8.09
N GLY A 50 5.31 4.55 -8.46
CA GLY A 50 6.41 4.65 -7.51
C GLY A 50 6.28 5.84 -6.58
N THR A 51 5.95 7.02 -7.10
CA THR A 51 5.72 8.22 -6.27
C THR A 51 4.56 8.02 -5.30
N MET A 52 3.45 7.42 -5.73
CA MET A 52 2.30 7.14 -4.85
C MET A 52 2.66 6.17 -3.71
N ILE A 53 3.43 5.13 -4.00
CA ILE A 53 3.89 4.17 -2.98
C ILE A 53 4.80 4.88 -1.97
N ILE A 54 5.78 5.65 -2.43
CA ILE A 54 6.73 6.36 -1.54
C ILE A 54 5.98 7.34 -0.64
N LEU A 55 5.11 8.18 -1.19
CA LEU A 55 4.33 9.16 -0.41
C LEU A 55 3.41 8.47 0.60
N SER A 56 2.81 7.33 0.25
CA SER A 56 2.00 6.52 1.16
C SER A 56 2.81 5.97 2.34
N VAL A 57 4.04 5.49 2.09
CA VAL A 57 4.94 5.01 3.15
C VAL A 57 5.37 6.15 4.07
N VAL A 58 5.72 7.31 3.51
CA VAL A 58 6.07 8.50 4.31
C VAL A 58 4.89 8.93 5.18
N LYS A 59 3.68 8.95 4.63
CA LYS A 59 2.46 9.27 5.37
C LYS A 59 2.22 8.27 6.51
N ALA A 60 2.38 6.98 6.25
CA ALA A 60 2.23 5.94 7.26
C ALA A 60 3.25 6.10 8.40
N TYR A 61 4.51 6.39 8.07
CA TYR A 61 5.55 6.68 9.06
C TYR A 61 5.20 7.90 9.93
N LEU A 62 4.77 9.01 9.31
CA LEU A 62 4.37 10.22 10.03
C LEU A 62 3.18 9.97 10.96
N ILE A 63 2.18 9.19 10.54
CA ILE A 63 1.04 8.83 11.39
C ILE A 63 1.50 8.04 12.63
N ILE A 64 2.33 7.02 12.42
CA ILE A 64 2.83 6.15 13.50
C ILE A 64 3.66 6.96 14.51
N TYR A 65 4.52 7.86 14.05
CA TYR A 65 5.40 8.60 14.96
C TYR A 65 4.72 9.80 15.65
N GLU A 66 3.92 10.58 14.92
CA GLU A 66 3.35 11.84 15.43
C GLU A 66 1.93 11.66 16.02
N PHE A 67 1.03 10.89 15.38
CA PHE A 67 -0.32 10.72 15.93
C PHE A 67 -0.39 9.70 17.05
N MET A 68 0.40 8.64 16.96
CA MET A 68 0.45 7.64 18.03
C MET A 68 1.41 8.08 19.15
N HIS A 69 2.02 9.27 19.05
CA HIS A 69 2.95 9.87 20.03
C HIS A 69 4.16 8.98 20.37
N MET A 70 4.45 7.97 19.55
CA MET A 70 5.41 6.93 19.95
C MET A 70 6.86 7.36 19.81
N LYS A 71 7.13 8.57 19.29
CA LYS A 71 8.49 9.12 19.10
C LYS A 71 9.29 9.24 20.39
N TYR A 72 8.63 9.53 21.51
CA TYR A 72 9.28 9.75 22.82
C TYR A 72 8.88 8.69 23.86
N GLU A 73 8.12 7.68 23.44
CA GLU A 73 7.58 6.62 24.28
C GLU A 73 8.50 5.39 24.30
N VAL A 74 8.16 4.42 25.14
CA VAL A 74 8.92 3.18 25.30
C VAL A 74 9.01 2.43 23.95
N PRO A 75 10.19 1.99 23.50
CA PRO A 75 10.36 1.34 22.20
C PRO A 75 9.58 0.02 22.05
N ALA A 76 9.14 -0.57 23.16
CA ALA A 76 8.23 -1.71 23.17
C ALA A 76 6.84 -1.36 22.60
N LEU A 77 6.34 -0.15 22.84
CA LEU A 77 5.06 0.33 22.31
C LEU A 77 5.13 0.61 20.81
N VAL A 78 6.26 1.11 20.31
CA VAL A 78 6.47 1.23 18.85
C VAL A 78 6.38 -0.13 18.16
N LYS A 79 7.03 -1.15 18.76
CA LYS A 79 7.05 -2.51 18.21
C LYS A 79 5.66 -3.17 18.22
N SER A 80 4.78 -2.85 19.16
CA SER A 80 3.44 -3.43 19.21
C SER A 80 2.54 -2.97 18.06
N VAL A 81 2.84 -1.82 17.43
CA VAL A 81 2.15 -1.32 16.24
C VAL A 81 2.88 -1.74 14.96
N LEU A 82 4.21 -1.66 14.97
CA LEU A 82 5.03 -1.98 13.81
C LEU A 82 4.96 -3.47 13.44
N LEU A 83 4.90 -4.36 14.44
CA LEU A 83 4.91 -5.80 14.21
C LEU A 83 3.61 -6.31 13.54
N PRO A 84 2.40 -5.95 13.99
CA PRO A 84 1.17 -6.31 13.29
C PRO A 84 1.07 -5.71 11.88
N THR A 85 1.50 -4.46 11.70
CA THR A 85 1.45 -3.80 10.38
C THR A 85 2.43 -4.44 9.39
N ALA A 86 3.64 -4.79 9.84
CA ALA A 86 4.61 -5.52 9.02
C ALA A 86 4.13 -6.94 8.68
N LEU A 87 3.53 -7.66 9.65
CA LEU A 87 2.93 -8.97 9.41
C LEU A 87 1.77 -8.90 8.42
N LEU A 88 0.97 -7.83 8.45
CA LEU A 88 -0.11 -7.62 7.49
C LEU A 88 0.44 -7.47 6.06
N VAL A 89 1.47 -6.63 5.87
CA VAL A 89 2.11 -6.45 4.55
C VAL A 89 2.70 -7.78 4.06
N TRP A 90 3.40 -8.50 4.93
CA TRP A 90 3.95 -9.82 4.61
C TRP A 90 2.84 -10.83 4.24
N ALA A 91 1.74 -10.86 5.00
CA ALA A 91 0.61 -11.75 4.75
C ALA A 91 -0.07 -11.46 3.40
N ILE A 92 -0.23 -10.19 3.02
CA ILE A 92 -0.76 -9.80 1.70
C ILE A 92 0.11 -10.38 0.58
N ILE A 93 1.43 -10.26 0.70
CA ILE A 93 2.37 -10.80 -0.30
C ILE A 93 2.28 -12.33 -0.35
N ALA A 94 2.34 -13.00 0.81
CA ALA A 94 2.29 -14.45 0.91
C ALA A 94 0.98 -15.03 0.34
N PHE A 95 -0.17 -14.46 0.72
CA PHE A 95 -1.46 -14.91 0.23
C PHE A 95 -1.66 -14.63 -1.26
N THR A 96 -1.11 -13.54 -1.80
CA THR A 96 -1.16 -13.27 -3.25
C THR A 96 -0.32 -14.29 -4.04
N MET A 97 0.86 -14.64 -3.53
CA MET A 97 1.71 -15.67 -4.13
C MET A 97 1.04 -17.04 -4.09
N GLU A 98 0.53 -17.45 -2.93
CA GLU A 98 -0.16 -18.73 -2.76
C GLU A 98 -1.42 -18.77 -3.64
N GLY A 99 -2.22 -17.69 -3.67
CA GLY A 99 -3.40 -17.58 -4.51
C GLY A 99 -3.10 -17.74 -6.00
N ASN A 100 -2.02 -17.13 -6.50
CA ASN A 100 -1.57 -17.31 -7.88
C ASN A 100 -1.13 -18.75 -8.15
N TYR A 101 -0.44 -19.39 -7.20
CA TYR A 101 -0.02 -20.78 -7.33
C TYR A 101 -1.22 -21.74 -7.42
N TRP A 102 -2.26 -21.55 -6.59
CA TRP A 102 -3.49 -22.34 -6.67
C TRP A 102 -4.26 -22.11 -7.98
N LYS A 103 -4.36 -20.85 -8.43
CA LYS A 103 -5.01 -20.51 -9.71
C LYS A 103 -4.35 -21.26 -10.87
N ASN A 104 -3.02 -21.23 -10.95
CA ASN A 104 -2.28 -21.87 -12.03
C ASN A 104 -2.38 -23.40 -11.99
N ARG A 105 -2.47 -24.01 -10.79
CA ARG A 105 -2.69 -25.45 -10.64
C ARG A 105 -4.07 -25.86 -11.15
N ARG A 106 -5.12 -25.09 -10.88
CA ARG A 106 -6.48 -25.38 -11.38
C ARG A 106 -6.64 -25.21 -12.88
N VAL A 107 -5.92 -24.27 -13.49
CA VAL A 107 -5.89 -24.12 -14.96
C VAL A 107 -5.24 -25.35 -15.60
N LYS A 108 -4.06 -25.76 -15.13
CA LYS A 108 -3.36 -26.95 -15.66
C LYS A 108 -4.18 -28.25 -15.54
N ASP A 109 -4.95 -28.39 -14.47
CA ASP A 109 -5.78 -29.58 -14.25
C ASP A 109 -6.97 -29.61 -15.22
N LYS A 110 -7.63 -28.46 -15.46
CA LYS A 110 -8.68 -28.33 -16.47
C LYS A 110 -8.16 -28.61 -17.87
N ASP A 111 -7.00 -28.05 -18.22
CA ASP A 111 -6.38 -28.28 -19.52
C ASP A 111 -6.12 -29.78 -19.72
N LYS A 112 -5.52 -30.47 -18.73
CA LYS A 112 -5.27 -31.93 -18.76
C LYS A 112 -6.53 -32.78 -18.98
N VAL A 113 -7.64 -32.39 -18.35
CA VAL A 113 -8.93 -33.08 -18.49
C VAL A 113 -9.56 -32.87 -19.88
N GLU A 114 -9.28 -31.76 -20.57
CA GLU A 114 -9.73 -31.53 -21.95
C GLU A 114 -8.87 -32.25 -23.00
N ILE A 115 -7.55 -32.35 -22.82
CA ILE A 115 -6.67 -33.05 -23.78
C ILE A 115 -6.76 -34.59 -23.70
N ALA A 116 -7.01 -35.16 -22.51
CA ALA A 116 -7.12 -36.61 -22.32
C ALA A 116 -8.23 -37.30 -23.15
N PRO A 117 -9.46 -36.76 -23.25
CA PRO A 117 -10.50 -37.32 -24.11
C PRO A 117 -10.26 -37.06 -25.60
N VAL A 118 -9.52 -36.01 -25.98
CA VAL A 118 -9.22 -35.71 -27.39
C VAL A 118 -8.15 -36.65 -27.95
N GLN A 119 -7.08 -36.90 -27.19
CA GLN A 119 -6.00 -37.81 -27.61
C GLN A 119 -6.47 -39.27 -27.73
N SER A 120 -7.44 -39.69 -26.91
CA SER A 120 -7.99 -41.05 -27.00
C SER A 120 -8.96 -41.27 -28.18
N MET A 121 -9.40 -40.19 -28.84
CA MET A 121 -10.21 -40.27 -30.08
C MET A 121 -9.34 -40.24 -31.34
N GLU A 122 -8.11 -39.73 -31.27
CA GLU A 122 -7.19 -39.59 -32.40
C GLU A 122 -6.28 -40.83 -32.59
N GLU A 123 -6.10 -41.62 -31.53
CA GLU A 123 -5.29 -42.86 -31.53
C GLU A 123 -6.10 -44.11 -31.94
N LYS A 124 -7.37 -43.96 -32.36
CA LYS A 124 -8.27 -45.08 -32.71
C LYS A 124 -8.79 -44.96 -34.14
#